data_AF-A0A914RZW1-F1
#
_entry.id   AF-A0A914RZW1-F1
#
_cell.length_a   1.000
_cell.length_b   1.000
_cell.length_c   1.000
_cell.angle_alpha   90.00
_cell.angle_beta   90.00
_cell.angle_gamma   90.00
#
_symmetry.space_group_name_H-M   'P 1'
#
loop_
_entity.id
_entity.type
_entity.pdbx_description
1 polymer ?
#
loop_
_entity_poly.entity_id
_entity_poly.type
_entity_poly.pdbx_seq_one_letter_code
_entity_poly.pdbx_strand_id
1 'polypeptide(L)' 'MSDREALLPVVGKYVEHKKRRFYVHSKIYQGPFSEVYIVTEGGQRYAMKTEKVHGATRCLLYFGYVGS' A
#
# COMPACT_ATOMS: atom_id res chain seq x y z
N MET A 1 3.02 23.35 -5.24
CA MET A 1 3.56 22.09 -4.69
C MET A 1 2.93 20.97 -5.51
N SER A 2 3.74 20.15 -6.19
CA SER A 2 3.22 19.18 -7.17
C SER A 2 2.60 18.00 -6.42
N ASP A 3 1.27 17.94 -6.43
CA ASP A 3 0.47 16.76 -6.11
C ASP A 3 0.80 15.64 -7.11
N ARG A 4 1.96 15.03 -6.96
CA ARG A 4 2.21 13.73 -7.59
C ARG A 4 1.33 12.76 -6.83
N GLU A 5 0.12 12.51 -7.35
CA GLU A 5 -0.65 11.32 -7.01
C GLU A 5 0.35 10.16 -6.95
N ALA A 6 0.61 9.67 -5.74
CA ALA A 6 1.50 8.55 -5.55
C ALA A 6 0.80 7.35 -6.19
N LEU A 7 1.11 7.10 -7.46
CA LEU A 7 0.54 6.02 -8.24
C LEU A 7 0.77 4.71 -7.46
N LEU A 8 -0.32 4.07 -7.06
CA LEU A 8 -0.25 2.81 -6.34
C LEU A 8 0.48 1.77 -7.20
N PRO A 9 1.24 0.84 -6.59
CA PRO A 9 1.91 -0.23 -7.32
C PRO A 9 0.90 -1.05 -8.12
N VAL A 10 1.23 -1.31 -9.38
CA VAL A 10 0.40 -2.13 -10.27
C VAL A 10 1.00 -3.53 -10.37
N VAL A 11 0.20 -4.54 -10.08
CA VAL A 11 0.60 -5.95 -10.21
C VAL A 11 1.03 -6.24 -11.65
N GLY A 12 2.12 -6.98 -11.81
CA GLY A 12 2.72 -7.31 -13.10
C GLY A 12 3.62 -6.21 -13.68
N LYS A 13 3.78 -5.08 -12.99
CA LYS A 13 4.67 -3.98 -13.39
C LYS A 13 5.84 -3.81 -12.42
N TYR A 14 6.81 -3.03 -12.86
CA TYR A 14 7.90 -2.59 -12.01
C TYR A 14 7.56 -1.27 -11.31
N VAL A 15 8.00 -1.13 -10.07
CA VAL A 15 7.94 0.11 -9.30
C VAL A 15 9.36 0.52 -8.90
N GLU A 16 9.65 1.81 -9.01
CA GLU A 16 10.93 2.37 -8.56
C GLU A 16 10.78 2.97 -7.15
N HIS A 17 11.67 2.59 -6.25
CA HIS A 17 11.72 3.13 -4.90
C HIS A 17 13.18 3.31 -4.47
N LYS A 18 13.58 4.53 -4.10
CA LYS A 18 14.96 4.86 -3.66
C LYS A 18 16.04 4.35 -4.64
N LYS A 19 15.86 4.60 -5.94
CA LYS A 19 16.75 4.15 -7.04
C LYS A 19 16.87 2.62 -7.19
N ARG A 20 15.97 1.87 -6.56
CA ARG A 20 15.86 0.41 -6.68
C ARG A 20 14.58 0.07 -7.43
N ARG A 21 14.62 -1.01 -8.22
CA ARG A 21 13.51 -1.40 -9.10
C ARG A 21 12.96 -2.75 -8.67
N PHE A 22 11.69 -2.77 -8.29
CA PHE A 22 11.02 -3.95 -7.77
C PHE A 22 9.94 -4.41 -8.74
N TYR A 23 9.87 -5.71 -9.03
CA TYR A 23 8.76 -6.31 -9.78
C TYR A 23 7.62 -6.65 -8.83
N VAL A 24 6.40 -6.22 -9.14
CA VAL A 24 5.22 -6.43 -8.29
C VAL A 24 4.51 -7.72 -8.71
N HIS A 25 4.51 -8.73 -7.84
CA HIS A 25 3.92 -10.05 -8.14
C HIS A 25 2.43 -10.12 -7.83
N SER A 26 2.04 -9.67 -6.63
CA SER A 26 0.67 -9.80 -6.15
C SER A 26 0.38 -8.80 -5.05
N LYS A 27 -0.90 -8.48 -4.86
CA LYS A 27 -1.40 -7.80 -3.67
C LYS A 27 -1.82 -8.86 -2.66
N ILE A 28 -1.33 -8.77 -1.43
CA ILE A 28 -1.63 -9.74 -0.35
C ILE A 28 -2.54 -9.15 0.72
N TYR A 29 -2.66 -7.82 0.77
CA TYR A 29 -3.54 -7.14 1.70
C TYR A 29 -4.10 -5.86 1.07
N GLN A 30 -5.39 -5.64 1.28
CA GLN A 30 -6.09 -4.42 0.92
C GLN A 30 -6.89 -3.94 2.12
N GLY A 31 -6.39 -2.87 2.73
CA GLY A 31 -7.04 -2.22 3.85
C GLY A 31 -7.63 -0.86 3.47
N PRO A 32 -8.33 -0.23 4.43
CA PRO A 32 -8.88 1.11 4.27
C PRO A 32 -7.80 2.18 4.09
N PHE A 33 -6.63 2.01 4.72
CA PHE A 33 -5.57 3.02 4.73
C PHE A 33 -4.26 2.56 4.09
N SER A 34 -4.13 1.27 3.82
CA SER A 34 -2.91 0.74 3.23
C SER A 34 -3.16 -0.49 2.39
N GLU A 35 -2.21 -0.79 1.52
CA GLU A 35 -2.16 -2.02 0.74
C GLU A 35 -0.77 -2.63 0.89
N VAL A 36 -0.70 -3.96 0.81
CA VAL A 36 0.57 -4.68 0.88
C VAL A 36 0.71 -5.58 -0.34
N TYR A 37 1.90 -5.55 -0.94
CA TYR A 37 2.25 -6.26 -2.15
C TYR A 37 3.45 -7.17 -1.92
N ILE A 38 3.53 -8.28 -2.65
CA ILE A 38 4.75 -9.07 -2.77
C ILE A 38 5.54 -8.53 -3.95
N VAL A 39 6.80 -8.18 -3.70
CA VAL A 39 7.70 -7.65 -4.72
C VAL A 39 9.04 -8.38 -4.73
N THR A 40 9.75 -8.34 -5.85
CA THR A 40 11.10 -8.93 -5.98
C THR A 40 12.11 -7.97 -6.58
N GLU A 41 13.35 -8.06 -6.11
CA GLU A 41 14.53 -7.44 -6.72
C GLU A 41 15.71 -8.41 -6.56
N GLY A 42 16.47 -8.65 -7.64
CA GLY A 42 17.68 -9.48 -7.59
C GLY A 42 17.44 -10.92 -7.09
N GLY A 43 16.26 -11.49 -7.33
CA GLY A 43 15.87 -12.82 -6.84
C GLY A 43 15.36 -12.85 -5.40
N GLN A 44 15.53 -11.78 -4.63
CA GLN A 44 15.02 -11.68 -3.26
C GLN A 44 13.56 -11.22 -3.24
N ARG A 45 12.74 -11.81 -2.38
CA ARG A 45 11.33 -11.44 -2.14
C ARG A 45 11.17 -10.51 -0.95
N TYR A 46 10.27 -9.54 -1.07
CA TYR A 46 9.93 -8.55 -0.06
C TYR A 46 8.42 -8.31 0.00
N ALA A 47 7.96 -7.74 1.12
CA ALA A 47 6.64 -7.14 1.24
C ALA A 47 6.74 -5.61 1.11
N MET A 48 6.00 -5.01 0.19
CA MET A 48 5.91 -3.56 0.00
C MET A 48 4.57 -3.07 0.55
N LYS A 49 4.60 -2.20 1.56
CA LYS A 49 3.42 -1.52 2.10
C LYS A 49 3.29 -0.13 1.46
N THR A 50 2.08 0.24 1.04
CA THR A 50 1.75 1.59 0.55
C THR A 50 0.58 2.16 1.33
N GLU A 51 0.62 3.45 1.64
CA GLU A 51 -0.45 4.16 2.34
C GLU A 51 -1.33 4.90 1.33
N LYS A 52 -2.66 4.89 1.55
CA LYS A 52 -3.63 5.59 0.70
C LYS A 52 -3.75 7.04 1.18
N VAL A 53 -3.34 7.99 0.35
CA VAL A 53 -3.36 9.43 0.69
C VAL A 53 -4.75 10.05 0.45
N HIS A 54 -5.53 9.51 -0.49
CA HIS A 54 -6.92 9.94 -0.75
C HIS A 54 -7.93 9.00 -0.09
N GLY A 55 -8.92 9.55 0.62
CA GLY A 55 -9.96 8.79 1.32
C GLY A 55 -9.79 8.69 2.84
N ALA A 56 -8.79 9.37 3.44
CA ALA A 56 -8.62 9.47 4.88
C ALA A 56 -9.64 10.41 5.58
N THR A 57 -10.74 10.79 4.90
CA THR A 57 -11.84 11.53 5.50
C THR A 57 -12.76 10.56 6.25
N ARG A 58 -12.32 10.27 7.47
CA ARG A 58 -12.98 9.62 8.61
C ARG A 58 -14.46 9.21 8.47
N CYS A 59 -14.69 7.90 8.47
CA CYS A 59 -15.64 7.25 9.38
C CYS A 59 -14.89 6.09 10.05
N LEU A 60 -14.51 6.25 11.31
CA LEU A 60 -13.94 5.18 12.12
C LEU A 60 -15.07 4.52 12.91
N LEU A 61 -15.14 3.19 12.91
CA LEU A 61 -15.97 2.45 13.85
C LEU A 61 -15.24 2.43 15.21
N TYR A 62 -15.78 3.15 16.20
CA TYR A 62 -15.31 3.09 17.58
C TYR A 62 -16.11 2.02 18.32
N PHE A 63 -15.49 0.92 18.73
CA PHE A 63 -16.09 -0.02 19.67
C PHE A 63 -15.97 0.55 21.09
N GLY A 64 -16.94 1.37 21.48
CA GLY A 64 -17.18 1.65 22.90
C GLY A 64 -17.90 0.47 23.53
N TYR A 65 -17.33 -0.16 24.55
CA TYR A 65 -18.08 -1.06 25.43
C TYR A 65 -19.24 -0.26 26.04
N VAL A 66 -20.48 -0.60 25.67
CA VAL A 66 -21.66 -0.21 26.43
C VAL A 66 -22.05 -1.45 27.23
N GLY A 67 -21.47 -1.57 28.42
CA GLY A 67 -21.97 -2.50 29.43
C GLY A 67 -23.30 -1.97 29.94
N SER A 68 -24.33 -2.79 29.78
CA SER A 68 -25.69 -2.63 30.33
C SER A 68 -25.73 -2.84 31.84
#